data_AF-A0A453H1Z5-F1
#
_entry.id   AF-A0A453H1Z5-F1
#
_cell.length_a   1.000
_cell.length_b   1.000
_cell.length_c   1.000
_cell.angle_alpha   90.00
_cell.angle_beta   90.00
_cell.angle_gamma   90.00
#
_symmetry.space_group_name_H-M   'P 1'
#
loop_
_entity.id
_entity.type
_entity.pdbx_description
1 polymer ?
#
loop_
_entity_poly.entity_id
_entity_poly.type
_entity_poly.pdbx_seq_one_letter_code
_entity_poly.pdbx_strand_id
1 'polypeptide(L)'
;DCSEWLFTSKKTDKAHPITMHVNFDKFSEGILVGDELVIDGGMATFQVTEKIGSDLRCKCTDPGLLLPRAKLSFWRDGKLVERNFGLPTLSTK
;
A
#
# COMPACT_ATOMS: atom_id res chain seq x y z
N ASP A 1 -17.23 -6.26 10.21
CA ASP A 1 -16.40 -7.25 9.49
C ASP A 1 -15.27 -6.55 8.80
N CYS A 2 -14.05 -7.01 9.05
CA CYS A 2 -12.84 -6.28 8.72
C CYS A 2 -12.43 -6.67 7.29
N SER A 3 -12.78 -5.84 6.31
CA SER A 3 -12.58 -6.13 4.88
C SER A 3 -11.11 -6.29 4.53
N GLU A 4 -10.78 -7.33 3.77
CA GLU A 4 -9.46 -7.54 3.17
C GLU A 4 -9.37 -6.80 1.84
N TRP A 5 -8.28 -6.04 1.67
CA TRP A 5 -8.00 -5.19 0.51
C TRP A 5 -6.78 -5.70 -0.24
N LEU A 6 -6.86 -5.72 -1.57
CA LEU A 6 -5.74 -6.05 -2.44
C LEU A 6 -5.08 -4.76 -2.95
N PHE A 7 -3.80 -4.57 -2.65
CA PHE A 7 -2.97 -3.52 -3.24
C PHE A 7 -2.11 -4.15 -4.33
N THR A 8 -2.21 -3.64 -5.56
CA THR A 8 -1.46 -4.17 -6.71
C THR A 8 -1.04 -3.05 -7.66
N SER A 9 0.12 -3.20 -8.30
CA SER A 9 0.53 -2.31 -9.39
C SER A 9 0.07 -2.81 -10.77
N LYS A 10 -0.40 -4.05 -10.84
CA LYS A 10 -0.86 -4.66 -12.09
C LYS A 10 -2.19 -4.04 -12.50
N LYS A 11 -2.32 -3.75 -13.79
CA LYS A 11 -3.63 -3.45 -14.39
C LYS A 11 -4.43 -4.75 -14.39
N THR A 12 -5.58 -4.76 -13.75
CA THR A 12 -6.48 -5.91 -13.74
C THR A 12 -7.77 -5.52 -14.43
N ASP A 13 -8.18 -6.24 -15.47
CA ASP A 13 -9.47 -5.99 -16.16
C ASP A 13 -10.69 -6.34 -15.30
N LYS A 14 -10.47 -7.06 -14.19
CA LYS A 14 -11.51 -7.38 -13.21
C LYS A 14 -11.47 -6.38 -12.06
N ALA A 15 -12.37 -5.40 -12.10
CA ALA A 15 -12.69 -4.55 -10.96
C ALA A 15 -13.24 -5.42 -9.81
N HIS A 16 -12.34 -5.93 -8.96
CA HIS A 16 -12.76 -6.47 -7.67
C HIS A 16 -13.09 -5.26 -6.79
N PRO A 17 -14.20 -5.29 -6.04
CA PRO A 17 -14.69 -4.13 -5.30
C PRO A 17 -13.73 -3.60 -4.22
N ILE A 18 -12.67 -4.36 -3.91
CA ILE A 18 -11.73 -4.08 -2.82
C ILE A 18 -10.28 -4.16 -3.30
N THR A 19 -10.00 -3.59 -4.48
CA THR A 19 -8.64 -3.50 -5.05
C THR A 19 -8.20 -2.04 -5.18
N MET A 20 -7.00 -1.74 -4.68
CA MET A 20 -6.32 -0.46 -4.82
C MET A 20 -5.17 -0.59 -5.80
N HIS A 21 -5.20 0.21 -6.86
CA HIS A 21 -4.12 0.28 -7.84
C HIS A 21 -3.04 1.24 -7.37
N VAL A 22 -1.81 0.73 -7.28
CA VAL A 22 -0.63 1.50 -6.89
C VAL A 22 0.18 1.83 -8.15
N ASN A 23 0.53 3.09 -8.34
CA ASN A 23 1.23 3.54 -9.55
C ASN A 23 2.75 3.25 -9.54
N PHE A 24 3.20 2.24 -8.80
CA PHE A 24 4.62 1.93 -8.65
C PHE A 24 4.84 0.44 -8.39
N ASP A 25 5.56 -0.23 -9.27
CA ASP A 25 5.68 -1.70 -9.27
C ASP A 25 6.44 -2.28 -8.09
N LYS A 26 7.38 -1.51 -7.52
CA LYS A 26 8.22 -1.95 -6.41
C LYS A 26 7.71 -1.48 -5.05
N PHE A 27 6.43 -1.10 -4.95
CA PHE A 27 5.88 -0.52 -3.72
C PHE A 27 5.94 -1.48 -2.52
N SER A 28 5.97 -2.79 -2.77
CA SER A 28 6.06 -3.84 -1.77
C SER A 28 7.50 -4.31 -1.47
N GLU A 29 8.54 -3.71 -2.09
CA GLU A 29 9.93 -4.06 -1.79
C GLU A 29 10.28 -3.66 -0.35
N GLY A 30 10.93 -4.57 0.41
CA GLY A 30 11.26 -4.35 1.83
C GLY A 30 10.08 -4.45 2.81
N ILE A 31 8.85 -4.57 2.31
CA ILE A 31 7.63 -4.68 3.12
C ILE A 31 7.41 -6.13 3.58
N LEU A 32 7.03 -6.28 4.85
CA LEU A 32 6.79 -7.53 5.55
C LEU A 32 5.33 -7.64 6.02
N VAL A 33 4.90 -8.87 6.30
CA VAL A 33 3.62 -9.11 6.99
C VAL A 33 3.69 -8.52 8.40
N GLY A 34 2.62 -7.84 8.80
CA GLY A 34 2.54 -7.09 10.05
C GLY A 34 2.84 -5.59 9.91
N ASP A 35 3.50 -5.17 8.83
CA ASP A 35 3.72 -3.74 8.55
C ASP A 35 2.38 -3.02 8.36
N GLU A 36 2.36 -1.74 8.72
CA GLU A 36 1.21 -0.87 8.54
C GLU A 36 1.32 -0.10 7.23
N LEU A 37 0.29 -0.17 6.40
CA LEU A 37 0.10 0.65 5.21
C LEU A 37 -0.80 1.83 5.60
N VAL A 38 -0.23 3.03 5.55
CA VAL A 38 -0.89 4.29 5.95
C VAL A 38 -1.14 5.15 4.73
N ILE A 39 -2.41 5.56 4.55
CA ILE A 39 -2.90 6.43 3.48
C ILE A 39 -2.90 7.89 3.93
N ASP A 40 -2.35 8.79 3.13
CA ASP A 40 -2.36 10.25 3.33
C ASP A 40 -1.97 10.69 4.76
N GLY A 41 -1.00 9.99 5.36
CA GLY A 41 -0.50 10.32 6.70
C GLY A 41 -1.44 9.94 7.85
N GLY A 42 -2.41 9.06 7.62
CA GLY A 42 -3.32 8.55 8.66
C GLY A 42 -4.80 8.67 8.32
N MET A 43 -5.17 9.03 7.08
CA MET A 43 -6.57 9.08 6.67
C MET A 43 -7.23 7.69 6.62
N ALA A 44 -6.45 6.65 6.36
CA ALA A 44 -6.86 5.27 6.51
C ALA A 44 -5.61 4.42 6.79
N THR A 45 -5.77 3.38 7.61
CA THR A 45 -4.68 2.49 7.97
C THR A 45 -5.07 1.04 7.72
N PHE A 46 -4.10 0.28 7.22
CA PHE A 46 -4.24 -1.13 6.95
C PHE A 46 -3.04 -1.88 7.52
N GLN A 47 -3.23 -3.12 7.92
CA GLN A 47 -2.13 -4.02 8.28
C GLN A 47 -1.89 -5.00 7.13
N VAL A 48 -0.63 -5.17 6.71
CA VAL A 48 -0.24 -6.18 5.72
C VAL A 48 -0.44 -7.56 6.31
N THR A 49 -1.36 -8.35 5.74
CA THR A 49 -1.67 -9.71 6.19
C THR A 49 -1.00 -10.77 5.30
N GLU A 50 -0.79 -10.47 4.02
CA GLU A 50 -0.17 -11.40 3.08
C GLU A 50 0.61 -10.65 1.99
N LYS A 51 1.67 -11.27 1.48
CA LYS A 51 2.46 -10.78 0.34
C LYS A 51 2.43 -11.81 -0.79
N ILE A 52 1.88 -11.43 -1.94
CA ILE A 52 1.70 -12.27 -3.11
C ILE A 52 2.55 -11.70 -4.25
N GLY A 53 3.83 -12.08 -4.28
CA GLY A 53 4.80 -11.47 -5.20
C GLY A 53 4.98 -9.98 -4.92
N SER A 54 4.56 -9.13 -5.86
CA SER A 54 4.54 -7.66 -5.75
C SER A 54 3.24 -7.11 -5.12
N ASP A 55 2.22 -7.95 -4.95
CA ASP A 55 0.91 -7.54 -4.48
C ASP A 55 0.82 -7.74 -2.96
N LEU A 56 0.06 -6.90 -2.28
CA LEU A 56 -0.15 -6.99 -0.83
C LEU A 56 -1.64 -7.19 -0.54
N ARG A 57 -1.96 -8.18 0.30
CA ARG A 57 -3.26 -8.19 0.98
C ARG A 57 -3.11 -7.47 2.29
N CYS A 58 -4.03 -6.56 2.54
CA CYS A 58 -4.04 -5.77 3.76
C CYS A 58 -5.43 -5.77 4.38
N LYS A 59 -5.48 -5.80 5.71
CA LYS A 59 -6.71 -5.72 6.48
C LYS A 59 -6.89 -4.30 6.98
N CYS A 60 -8.05 -3.69 6.75
CA CYS A 60 -8.32 -2.32 7.20
C CYS A 60 -8.39 -2.27 8.73
N THR A 61 -7.46 -1.57 9.38
CA THR A 61 -7.40 -1.43 10.84
C THR A 61 -8.04 -0.12 11.31
N ASP A 62 -7.96 0.92 10.48
CA ASP A 62 -8.61 2.21 10.72
C ASP A 62 -9.26 2.70 9.42
N PRO A 63 -10.59 2.66 9.31
CA PRO A 63 -11.29 3.02 8.08
C PRO A 63 -11.32 4.54 7.90
N GLY A 64 -11.12 4.98 6.66
CA GLY A 64 -11.38 6.35 6.28
C GLY A 64 -11.44 6.55 4.77
N LEU A 65 -11.45 7.81 4.35
CA LEU A 65 -11.69 8.16 2.96
C LEU A 65 -10.44 7.95 2.11
N LEU A 66 -10.54 7.07 1.11
CA LEU A 66 -9.48 6.85 0.12
C LEU A 66 -9.70 7.79 -1.06
N LEU A 67 -8.82 8.78 -1.21
CA LEU A 67 -8.86 9.71 -2.34
C LEU A 67 -8.03 9.18 -3.52
N PRO A 68 -8.39 9.52 -4.77
CA PRO A 68 -7.53 9.27 -5.92
C PRO A 68 -6.15 9.91 -5.71
N ARG A 69 -5.08 9.19 -6.07
CA ARG A 69 -3.68 9.62 -5.91
C ARG A 69 -3.24 9.85 -4.46
N ALA A 70 -3.94 9.24 -3.50
CA ALA A 70 -3.50 9.25 -2.11
C ALA A 70 -2.07 8.72 -1.96
N LYS A 71 -1.33 9.33 -1.03
CA LYS A 71 0.04 8.93 -0.72
C LYS A 71 0.01 7.68 0.15
N LEU A 72 0.76 6.68 -0.29
CA LEU A 72 1.00 5.46 0.48
C LEU A 72 2.28 5.66 1.29
N SER A 73 2.29 5.22 2.54
CA SER A 73 3.48 5.06 3.37
C SER A 73 3.41 3.73 4.12
N PHE A 74 4.56 3.17 4.47
CA PHE A 74 4.65 1.93 5.23
C PHE A 74 5.33 2.18 6.56
N TRP A 75 4.83 1.58 7.62
CA TRP A 75 5.33 1.75 8.98
C TRP A 75 5.55 0.39 9.64
N ARG A 76 6.60 0.30 10.45
CA ARG A 76 6.94 -0.87 11.25
C ARG A 76 7.33 -0.38 12.63
N ASP A 77 6.64 -0.87 13.65
CA ASP A 77 6.87 -0.48 15.04
C ASP A 77 6.88 1.06 15.25
N GLY A 78 5.96 1.76 14.60
CA GLY A 78 5.85 3.22 14.67
C GLY A 78 6.94 4.00 13.93
N LYS A 79 7.78 3.34 13.13
CA LYS A 79 8.80 3.98 12.29
C LYS A 79 8.49 3.81 10.81
N LEU A 80 8.71 4.86 10.03
CA LEU A 80 8.55 4.82 8.59
C LEU A 80 9.53 3.80 7.99
N VAL A 81 9.01 2.83 7.25
CA VAL A 81 9.82 1.88 6.50
C VAL A 81 10.38 2.60 5.29
N GLU A 82 11.70 2.80 5.26
CA GLU A 82 12.36 3.41 4.12
C GLU A 82 12.11 2.58 2.87
N ARG A 83 11.54 3.26 1.89
CA ARG A 83 11.40 2.72 0.55
C ARG A 83 12.74 2.91 -0.14
N ASN A 84 13.56 1.86 -0.12
CA ASN A 84 14.78 1.78 -0.95
C ASN A 84 14.38 1.64 -2.42
N PHE A 85 13.79 2.69 -2.98
CA PHE A 85 13.23 2.63 -4.32
C PHE A 85 14.29 2.49 -5.41
N GLY A 86 15.59 2.65 -5.10
CA GLY A 86 16.65 2.74 -6.11
C GLY A 86 16.37 3.80 -7.19
N LEU A 87 15.34 4.62 -6.99
CA LEU A 87 14.93 5.68 -7.88
C LEU A 87 15.69 6.92 -7.43
N PRO A 88 16.45 7.57 -8.32
CA PRO A 88 16.91 8.92 -8.02
C PRO A 88 15.66 9.76 -7.72
N THR A 89 15.78 10.65 -6.74
CA THR A 89 14.75 11.56 -6.23
C THR A 89 14.31 12.63 -7.25
N LEU A 90 14.42 12.32 -8.55
CA LEU A 90 14.14 13.17 -9.69
C LEU A 90 13.20 12.42 -10.64
N SER A 91 11.89 12.65 -10.46
CA SER A 91 10.95 12.50 -11.57
C SER A 91 11.28 13.59 -12.59
N THR A 92 11.55 13.24 -13.84
CA THR A 92 11.60 14.23 -14.92
C THR A 92 10.21 14.87 -15.01
N LYS A 93 10.17 16.19 -14.91
CA LYS A 93 8.97 17.02 -15.00
C LYS A 93 8.73 17.38 -16.46
#